data_AF-A0A1Z8N4Q7-F1
#
_entry.id   AF-A0A1Z8N4Q7-F1
#
_cell.length_a   1.000
_cell.length_b   1.000
_cell.length_c   1.000
_cell.angle_alpha   90.00
_cell.angle_beta   90.00
_cell.angle_gamma   90.00
#
_symmetry.space_group_name_H-M   'P 1'
#
loop_
_entity.id
_entity.type
_entity.pdbx_description
1 polymer ?
#
loop_
_entity_poly.entity_id
_entity_poly.type
_entity_poly.pdbx_seq_one_letter_code
_entity_poly.pdbx_strand_id
1 'polypeptide(L)'
;MYPYLRLVRVLIKKKFQPKLDFYSRDSDTIPLMVLPQDIDPFFELNNGRYVTLLDLGRYGYGTRVDINGFLKKNKWSLTITGTYNEYRHRLRLFQRFELKTNIIGYDTNWFYFFQKIERNGKTHMASVVKYAFTSKNGIVKPEEVVKAMGEPYDPNQLPKWVTEIGQHQVFKK
;
A
#
# COMPACT_ATOMS: atom_id res chain seq x y z
N MET A 1 14.28 6.02 11.18
CA MET A 1 13.48 5.33 12.23
C MET A 1 12.03 5.17 11.79
N TYR A 2 11.44 3.99 11.97
CA TYR A 2 10.06 3.69 11.59
C TYR A 2 9.05 4.30 12.58
N PRO A 3 7.89 4.84 12.13
CA PRO A 3 6.95 5.56 13.00
C PRO A 3 6.03 4.62 13.80
N TYR A 4 6.59 3.78 14.67
CA TYR A 4 5.84 2.75 15.42
C TYR A 4 4.63 3.29 16.20
N LEU A 5 4.76 4.46 16.87
CA LEU A 5 3.64 5.08 17.58
C LEU A 5 2.46 5.41 16.66
N ARG A 6 2.75 5.87 15.43
CA ARG A 6 1.72 6.16 14.42
C ARG A 6 1.10 4.87 13.91
N LEU A 7 1.91 3.83 13.69
CA LEU A 7 1.43 2.51 13.29
C LEU A 7 0.45 1.94 14.32
N VAL A 8 0.85 1.88 15.59
CA VAL A 8 -0.01 1.37 16.67
C VAL A 8 -1.33 2.15 16.73
N ARG A 9 -1.28 3.48 16.65
CA ARG A 9 -2.49 4.32 16.62
C ARG A 9 -3.39 4.00 15.43
N VAL A 10 -2.83 3.82 14.23
CA VAL A 10 -3.58 3.45 13.03
C VAL A 10 -4.23 2.09 13.20
N LEU A 11 -3.47 1.08 13.64
CA LEU A 11 -3.98 -0.28 13.82
C LEU A 11 -5.12 -0.34 14.83
N ILE A 12 -4.96 0.31 16.00
CA ILE A 12 -6.02 0.38 17.02
C ILE A 12 -7.26 1.03 16.43
N LYS A 13 -7.14 2.20 15.78
CA LYS A 13 -8.28 2.91 15.20
C LYS A 13 -8.98 2.07 14.12
N LYS A 14 -8.22 1.40 13.26
CA LYS A 14 -8.74 0.61 12.14
C LYS A 14 -9.41 -0.68 12.59
N LYS A 15 -8.95 -1.28 13.70
CA LYS A 15 -9.58 -2.46 14.31
C LYS A 15 -11.03 -2.22 14.75
N PHE A 16 -11.37 -0.98 15.11
CA PHE A 16 -12.74 -0.61 15.50
C PHE A 16 -13.60 -0.07 14.34
N GLN A 17 -13.08 -0.05 13.11
CA GLN A 17 -13.85 0.34 11.93
C GLN A 17 -14.51 -0.89 11.29
N PRO A 18 -15.60 -0.71 10.51
CA PRO A 18 -16.19 -1.80 9.73
C PRO A 18 -15.14 -2.49 8.88
N LYS A 19 -15.19 -3.82 8.86
CA LYS A 19 -14.34 -4.61 7.97
C LYS A 19 -14.59 -4.20 6.52
N LEU A 20 -13.53 -4.11 5.75
CA LEU A 20 -13.64 -4.00 4.31
C LEU A 20 -13.70 -5.41 3.76
N ASP A 21 -14.54 -5.60 2.75
CA ASP A 21 -14.40 -6.77 1.91
C ASP A 21 -13.06 -6.65 1.17
N PHE A 22 -12.30 -7.74 1.16
CA PHE A 22 -11.01 -7.82 0.48
C PHE A 22 -11.14 -7.45 -1.00
N TYR A 23 -12.31 -7.72 -1.59
CA TYR A 23 -12.66 -7.45 -2.98
C TYR A 23 -13.31 -6.09 -3.22
N SER A 24 -13.77 -5.40 -2.18
CA SER A 24 -14.27 -4.05 -2.37
C SER A 24 -13.11 -3.19 -2.90
N ARG A 25 -13.33 -2.50 -4.02
CA ARG A 25 -12.39 -1.49 -4.55
C ARG A 25 -12.42 -0.20 -3.71
N ASP A 26 -12.91 -0.31 -2.48
CA ASP A 26 -13.09 0.80 -1.57
C ASP A 26 -11.73 1.25 -1.06
N SER A 27 -11.48 2.54 -1.21
CA SER A 27 -10.25 3.12 -0.68
C SER A 27 -10.37 3.32 0.84
N ASP A 28 -9.35 2.88 1.59
CA ASP A 28 -9.20 3.23 2.99
C ASP A 28 -8.47 4.57 3.13
N THR A 29 -9.06 5.48 3.91
CA THR A 29 -8.48 6.82 4.15
C THR A 29 -7.97 6.93 5.59
N ILE A 30 -6.76 7.51 5.73
CA ILE A 30 -6.11 7.78 7.01
C ILE A 30 -5.68 9.25 7.06
N PRO A 31 -6.23 10.07 7.97
CA PRO A 31 -5.74 11.42 8.18
C PRO A 31 -4.41 11.38 8.94
N LEU A 32 -3.42 12.10 8.44
CA LEU A 32 -2.08 12.22 8.99
C LEU A 32 -1.63 13.68 9.03
N MET A 33 -0.53 13.93 9.73
CA MET A 33 0.12 15.24 9.81
C MET A 33 1.63 15.06 9.64
N VAL A 34 2.29 16.05 9.05
CA VAL A 34 3.76 16.13 9.01
C VAL A 34 4.27 16.56 10.38
N LEU A 35 5.11 15.72 10.99
CA LEU A 35 5.71 15.97 12.30
C LEU A 35 7.19 16.36 12.15
N PRO A 36 7.83 16.95 13.19
CA PRO A 36 9.23 17.39 13.11
C PRO A 36 10.21 16.31 12.63
N GLN A 37 10.01 15.05 13.04
CA GLN A 37 10.85 13.92 12.64
C GLN A 37 10.65 13.42 11.19
N ASP A 38 9.66 13.98 10.49
CA ASP A 38 9.34 13.65 9.11
C ASP A 38 10.05 14.58 8.12
N ILE A 39 10.57 15.72 8.61
CA ILE A 39 11.14 16.81 7.83
C ILE A 39 12.61 16.53 7.47
N ASP A 40 13.04 16.97 6.29
CA ASP A 40 14.43 16.99 5.84
C ASP A 40 15.09 18.38 6.03
N PRO A 41 16.39 18.55 5.70
CA PRO A 41 17.07 19.84 5.84
C PRO A 41 16.47 21.00 5.03
N PHE A 42 15.57 20.73 4.07
CA PHE A 42 14.87 21.74 3.27
C PHE A 42 13.53 22.17 3.89
N PHE A 43 13.25 21.76 5.14
CA PHE A 43 11.99 22.02 5.84
C PHE A 43 10.76 21.42 5.14
N GLU A 44 10.97 20.33 4.40
CA GLU A 44 9.95 19.63 3.63
C GLU A 44 9.84 18.18 4.10
N LEU A 45 8.68 17.56 3.87
CA LEU A 45 8.50 16.13 4.13
C LEU A 45 9.53 15.35 3.30
N ASN A 46 10.40 14.62 3.98
CA ASN A 46 11.45 13.85 3.36
C ASN A 46 10.89 12.84 2.34
N ASN A 47 11.51 12.73 1.16
CA ASN A 47 11.04 11.83 0.09
C ASN A 47 10.93 10.36 0.54
N GLY A 48 11.91 9.83 1.27
CA GLY A 48 11.84 8.48 1.84
C GLY A 48 10.78 8.34 2.92
N ARG A 49 10.44 9.44 3.61
CA ARG A 49 9.36 9.46 4.60
C ARG A 49 7.99 9.30 3.96
N TYR A 50 7.75 9.80 2.75
CA TYR A 50 6.49 9.51 2.03
C TYR A 50 6.25 8.00 1.94
N VAL A 51 7.23 7.24 1.43
CA VAL A 51 7.10 5.78 1.26
C VAL A 51 6.88 5.06 2.58
N THR A 52 7.56 5.50 3.64
CA THR A 52 7.36 4.98 5.00
C THR A 52 5.95 5.25 5.53
N LEU A 53 5.37 6.40 5.19
CA LEU A 53 4.01 6.75 5.60
C LEU A 53 2.96 5.97 4.81
N LEU A 54 3.24 5.62 3.55
CA LEU A 54 2.38 4.74 2.76
C LEU A 54 2.23 3.35 3.39
N ASP A 55 3.25 2.84 4.10
CA ASP A 55 3.12 1.59 4.86
C ASP A 55 1.97 1.65 5.86
N LEU A 56 1.79 2.78 6.54
CA LEU A 56 0.71 2.94 7.52
C LEU A 56 -0.67 2.73 6.87
N GLY A 57 -0.83 3.19 5.63
CA GLY A 57 -2.01 2.95 4.80
C GLY A 57 -2.22 1.47 4.51
N ARG A 58 -1.17 0.75 4.11
CA ARG A 58 -1.23 -0.69 3.81
C ARG A 58 -1.53 -1.52 5.05
N TYR A 59 -0.91 -1.23 6.19
CA TYR A 59 -1.21 -1.88 7.47
C TYR A 59 -2.63 -1.59 7.96
N GLY A 60 -3.08 -0.34 7.81
CA GLY A 60 -4.45 0.06 8.13
C GLY A 60 -5.48 -0.68 7.28
N TYR A 61 -5.28 -0.70 5.96
CA TYR A 61 -6.11 -1.45 5.01
C TYR A 61 -6.12 -2.95 5.32
N GLY A 62 -4.93 -3.55 5.47
CA GLY A 62 -4.75 -4.96 5.80
C GLY A 62 -5.48 -5.39 7.07
N THR A 63 -5.54 -4.50 8.06
CA THR A 63 -6.31 -4.74 9.30
C THR A 63 -7.82 -4.82 9.05
N ARG A 64 -8.35 -4.00 8.13
CA ARG A 64 -9.77 -3.98 7.80
C ARG A 64 -10.21 -5.18 6.96
N VAL A 65 -9.32 -5.73 6.13
CA VAL A 65 -9.58 -6.91 5.29
C VAL A 65 -9.09 -8.23 5.89
N ASP A 66 -8.66 -8.24 7.15
CA ASP A 66 -8.13 -9.41 7.87
C ASP A 66 -6.99 -10.16 7.14
N ILE A 67 -6.08 -9.40 6.52
CA ILE A 67 -4.91 -9.97 5.81
C ILE A 67 -4.06 -10.86 6.73
N ASN A 68 -3.94 -10.49 8.02
CA ASN A 68 -3.10 -11.21 8.97
C ASN A 68 -3.64 -12.62 9.26
N GLY A 69 -4.97 -12.77 9.39
CA GLY A 69 -5.61 -14.08 9.51
C GLY A 69 -5.36 -14.94 8.28
N PHE A 70 -5.52 -14.37 7.08
CA PHE A 70 -5.27 -15.03 5.81
C PHE A 70 -3.82 -15.49 5.65
N LEU A 71 -2.86 -14.62 5.91
CA LEU A 71 -1.43 -14.92 5.85
C LEU A 71 -1.04 -16.03 6.84
N LYS A 72 -1.54 -15.96 8.08
CA LYS A 72 -1.26 -16.97 9.11
C LYS A 72 -1.83 -18.34 8.74
N LYS A 73 -3.08 -18.38 8.23
CA LYS A 73 -3.73 -19.63 7.80
C LYS A 73 -2.95 -20.34 6.70
N ASN A 74 -2.44 -19.59 5.73
CA ASN A 74 -1.71 -20.13 4.58
C ASN A 74 -0.18 -20.24 4.81
N LYS A 75 0.32 -19.79 5.95
CA LYS A 75 1.77 -19.69 6.25
C LYS A 75 2.51 -18.85 5.21
N TRP A 76 1.90 -17.74 4.83
CA TRP A 76 2.43 -16.78 3.87
C TRP A 76 2.87 -15.48 4.55
N SER A 77 3.69 -14.73 3.83
CA SER A 77 4.17 -13.39 4.16
C SER A 77 3.99 -12.47 2.94
N LEU A 78 4.19 -11.17 3.13
CA LEU A 78 4.16 -10.18 2.05
C LEU A 78 5.54 -9.58 1.84
N THR A 79 5.88 -9.31 0.60
CA THR A 79 7.09 -8.57 0.24
C THR A 79 6.81 -7.54 -0.83
N ILE A 80 7.44 -6.37 -0.73
CA ILE A 80 7.38 -5.35 -1.77
C ILE A 80 8.44 -5.67 -2.81
N THR A 81 8.04 -5.71 -4.09
CA THR A 81 8.94 -6.04 -5.21
C THR A 81 9.23 -4.84 -6.10
N GLY A 82 8.48 -3.75 -5.93
CA GLY A 82 8.75 -2.48 -6.59
C GLY A 82 7.77 -1.40 -6.16
N THR A 83 8.19 -0.16 -6.26
CA THR A 83 7.31 1.00 -6.08
C THR A 83 7.60 2.02 -7.15
N TYR A 84 6.55 2.53 -7.79
CA TYR A 84 6.63 3.67 -8.69
C TYR A 84 6.00 4.87 -7.99
N ASN A 85 6.79 5.93 -7.78
CA ASN A 85 6.41 7.07 -6.97
C ASN A 85 6.44 8.35 -7.81
N GLU A 86 5.32 9.07 -7.85
CA GLU A 86 5.24 10.40 -8.45
C GLU A 86 5.03 11.46 -7.37
N TYR A 87 5.88 12.48 -7.38
CA TYR A 87 5.83 13.59 -6.43
C TYR A 87 5.41 14.85 -7.20
N ARG A 88 4.36 15.53 -6.72
CA ARG A 88 3.78 16.69 -7.41
C ARG A 88 3.85 17.97 -6.58
N HIS A 89 3.49 17.88 -5.29
CA HIS A 89 3.44 19.04 -4.40
C HIS A 89 4.07 18.72 -3.05
N ARG A 90 4.81 19.69 -2.53
CA ARG A 90 5.57 19.54 -1.29
C ARG A 90 4.66 19.70 -0.08
N LEU A 91 4.95 18.94 0.98
CA LEU A 91 4.29 19.07 2.28
C LEU A 91 5.29 19.62 3.29
N ARG A 92 4.84 20.51 4.16
CA ARG A 92 5.64 21.17 5.19
C ARG A 92 5.17 20.82 6.59
N LEU A 93 5.97 21.20 7.58
CA LEU A 93 5.72 20.94 8.99
C LEU A 93 4.29 21.32 9.42
N PHE A 94 3.66 20.46 10.22
CA PHE A 94 2.31 20.58 10.75
C PHE A 94 1.17 20.64 9.73
N GLN A 95 1.45 20.44 8.44
CA GLN A 95 0.39 20.28 7.45
C GLN A 95 -0.29 18.92 7.61
N ARG A 96 -1.62 18.96 7.68
CA ARG A 96 -2.46 17.76 7.64
C ARG A 96 -2.69 17.33 6.19
N PHE A 97 -2.77 16.02 5.98
CA PHE A 97 -3.06 15.40 4.69
C PHE A 97 -3.78 14.07 4.89
N GLU A 98 -4.37 13.57 3.82
CA GLU A 98 -5.07 12.28 3.79
C GLU A 98 -4.24 11.28 2.99
N LEU A 99 -4.00 10.11 3.58
CA LEU A 99 -3.45 8.96 2.89
C LEU A 99 -4.61 8.05 2.48
N LYS A 100 -4.80 7.91 1.17
CA LYS A 100 -5.79 7.00 0.57
C LYS A 100 -5.07 5.75 0.06
N THR A 101 -5.58 4.58 0.41
CA THR A 101 -5.01 3.28 0.03
C THR A 101 -6.08 2.41 -0.59
N ASN A 102 -5.81 1.86 -1.76
CA ASN A 102 -6.69 0.92 -2.44
C ASN A 102 -5.89 -0.24 -3.05
N ILE A 103 -6.46 -1.44 -3.07
CA ILE A 103 -5.98 -2.54 -3.92
C ILE A 103 -6.56 -2.32 -5.31
N ILE A 104 -5.71 -2.22 -6.32
CA ILE A 104 -6.16 -2.02 -7.71
C ILE A 104 -6.28 -3.32 -8.48
N GLY A 105 -5.64 -4.39 -8.01
CA GLY A 105 -5.75 -5.73 -8.59
C GLY A 105 -4.40 -6.46 -8.64
N TYR A 106 -4.31 -7.42 -9.54
CA TYR A 106 -3.15 -8.27 -9.75
C TYR A 106 -2.98 -8.60 -11.24
N ASP A 107 -1.75 -8.92 -11.63
CA ASP A 107 -1.44 -9.53 -12.92
C ASP A 107 -1.10 -11.02 -12.71
N THR A 108 -0.47 -11.65 -13.69
CA THR A 108 -0.06 -13.06 -13.61
C THR A 108 1.05 -13.34 -12.58
N ASN A 109 1.74 -12.31 -12.09
CA ASN A 109 2.94 -12.43 -11.27
C ASN A 109 2.87 -11.68 -9.92
N TRP A 110 2.15 -10.56 -9.86
CA TRP A 110 2.21 -9.58 -8.78
C TRP A 110 0.85 -9.00 -8.43
N PHE A 111 0.73 -8.52 -7.20
CA PHE A 111 -0.37 -7.69 -6.75
C PHE A 111 0.03 -6.22 -6.67
N TYR A 112 -0.96 -5.33 -6.73
CA TYR A 112 -0.75 -3.90 -6.80
C TYR A 112 -1.66 -3.13 -5.84
N PHE A 113 -1.05 -2.30 -5.01
CA PHE A 113 -1.74 -1.21 -4.33
C PHE A 113 -1.57 0.09 -5.13
N PHE A 114 -2.60 0.92 -5.05
CA PHE A 114 -2.52 2.32 -5.44
C PHE A 114 -2.77 3.20 -4.23
N GLN A 115 -1.84 4.12 -3.98
CA GLN A 115 -1.90 5.02 -2.84
C GLN A 115 -1.72 6.46 -3.26
N LYS A 116 -2.48 7.34 -2.62
CA LYS A 116 -2.42 8.78 -2.85
C LYS A 116 -2.30 9.52 -1.52
N ILE A 117 -1.48 10.55 -1.52
CA ILE A 117 -1.46 11.56 -0.47
C ILE A 117 -2.12 12.82 -1.02
N GLU A 118 -3.22 13.22 -0.39
CA GLU A 118 -4.04 14.35 -0.82
C GLU A 118 -4.16 15.40 0.30
N ARG A 119 -4.21 16.66 -0.09
CA ARG A 119 -4.49 17.78 0.81
C ARG A 119 -5.23 18.86 0.02
N ASN A 120 -6.32 19.37 0.59
CA ASN A 120 -7.13 20.44 -0.01
C ASN A 120 -7.52 20.14 -1.48
N GLY A 121 -7.93 18.89 -1.76
CA GLY A 121 -8.31 18.44 -3.10
C GLY A 121 -7.16 18.29 -4.11
N LYS A 122 -5.90 18.48 -3.69
CA LYS A 122 -4.72 18.31 -4.55
C LYS A 122 -3.96 17.03 -4.19
N THR A 123 -3.55 16.27 -5.20
CA THR A 123 -2.64 15.13 -5.02
C THR A 123 -1.20 15.65 -4.86
N HIS A 124 -0.59 15.38 -3.72
CA HIS A 124 0.79 15.74 -3.42
C HIS A 124 1.76 14.65 -3.86
N MET A 125 1.37 13.39 -3.68
CA MET A 125 2.15 12.22 -4.06
C MET A 125 1.21 11.08 -4.43
N ALA A 126 1.58 10.29 -5.43
CA ALA A 126 0.91 9.06 -5.81
C ALA A 126 1.93 7.92 -5.93
N SER A 127 1.51 6.71 -5.59
CA SER A 127 2.36 5.53 -5.63
C SER A 127 1.61 4.31 -6.12
N VAL A 128 2.21 3.60 -7.07
CA VAL A 128 1.87 2.22 -7.39
C VAL A 128 2.87 1.33 -6.66
N VAL A 129 2.36 0.45 -5.81
CA VAL A 129 3.17 -0.43 -4.97
C VAL A 129 2.94 -1.86 -5.41
N LYS A 130 3.97 -2.46 -5.98
CA LYS A 130 4.00 -3.85 -6.44
C LYS A 130 4.43 -4.75 -5.30
N TYR A 131 3.66 -5.79 -5.02
CA TYR A 131 3.93 -6.72 -3.94
C TYR A 131 3.64 -8.16 -4.32
N ALA A 132 4.19 -9.08 -3.55
CA ALA A 132 4.03 -10.51 -3.73
C ALA A 132 3.73 -11.19 -2.40
N PHE A 133 3.01 -12.29 -2.46
CA PHE A 133 2.92 -13.23 -1.36
C PHE A 133 4.13 -14.17 -1.43
N THR A 134 4.68 -14.53 -0.27
CA THR A 134 5.80 -15.46 -0.15
C THR A 134 5.48 -16.55 0.85
N SER A 135 5.99 -17.74 0.61
CA SER A 135 5.95 -18.88 1.50
C SER A 135 7.39 -19.32 1.81
N LYS A 136 7.53 -20.35 2.66
CA LYS A 136 8.82 -21.02 2.88
C LYS A 136 9.47 -21.56 1.59
N ASN A 137 8.68 -21.79 0.54
CA ASN A 137 9.13 -22.33 -0.74
C ASN A 137 9.39 -21.25 -1.81
N GLY A 138 9.23 -19.96 -1.46
CA GLY A 138 9.43 -18.84 -2.38
C GLY A 138 8.16 -18.06 -2.68
N ILE A 139 8.12 -17.39 -3.84
CA ILE A 139 7.01 -16.52 -4.25
C ILE A 139 5.77 -17.37 -4.57
N VAL A 140 4.62 -16.95 -4.03
CA VAL A 140 3.30 -17.53 -4.28
C VAL A 140 2.65 -16.72 -5.40
N LYS A 141 2.19 -17.41 -6.46
CA LYS A 141 1.58 -16.75 -7.62
C LYS A 141 0.20 -16.17 -7.29
N PRO A 142 -0.21 -15.06 -7.93
CA PRO A 142 -1.56 -14.50 -7.75
C PRO A 142 -2.69 -15.50 -7.95
N GLU A 143 -2.56 -16.41 -8.92
CA GLU A 143 -3.53 -17.50 -9.14
C GLU A 143 -3.78 -18.35 -7.89
N GLU A 144 -2.72 -18.76 -7.18
CA GLU A 144 -2.82 -19.56 -5.96
C GLU A 144 -3.44 -18.75 -4.82
N VAL A 145 -3.07 -17.47 -4.71
CA VAL A 145 -3.59 -16.57 -3.69
C VAL A 145 -5.09 -16.31 -3.88
N VAL A 146 -5.51 -16.00 -5.10
CA VAL A 146 -6.92 -15.72 -5.45
C VAL A 146 -7.77 -16.97 -5.27
N LYS A 147 -7.24 -18.14 -5.66
CA LYS A 147 -7.89 -19.43 -5.39
C LYS A 147 -8.04 -19.69 -3.89
N ALA A 148 -7.02 -19.39 -3.08
CA ALA A 148 -7.09 -19.53 -1.63
C ALA A 148 -8.08 -18.56 -0.96
N MET A 149 -8.40 -17.44 -1.62
CA MET A 149 -9.45 -16.52 -1.23
C MET A 149 -10.85 -16.98 -1.67
N GLY A 150 -10.94 -17.96 -2.58
CA GLY A 150 -12.19 -18.58 -3.03
C GLY A 150 -12.81 -17.95 -4.27
N GLU A 151 -12.04 -17.23 -5.07
CA GLU A 151 -12.56 -16.32 -6.11
C GLU A 151 -12.04 -16.67 -7.51
N PRO A 152 -12.75 -16.24 -8.57
CA PRO A 152 -12.33 -16.54 -9.93
C PRO A 152 -11.06 -15.77 -10.28
N TYR A 153 -10.09 -16.49 -10.81
CA TYR A 153 -8.84 -15.90 -11.27
C TYR A 153 -9.05 -15.15 -12.58
N ASP A 154 -8.77 -13.85 -12.56
CA ASP A 154 -8.83 -12.97 -13.73
C ASP A 154 -7.67 -11.95 -13.69
N PRO A 155 -6.55 -12.25 -14.36
CA PRO A 155 -5.37 -11.39 -14.35
C PRO A 155 -5.49 -10.15 -15.25
N ASN A 156 -6.58 -9.99 -15.99
CA ASN A 156 -6.75 -8.91 -16.97
C ASN A 156 -7.52 -7.71 -16.42
N GLN A 157 -7.73 -7.66 -15.09
CA GLN A 157 -8.52 -6.60 -14.45
C GLN A 157 -7.75 -5.29 -14.24
N LEU A 158 -6.43 -5.29 -14.43
CA LEU A 158 -5.61 -4.11 -14.21
C LEU A 158 -5.70 -3.12 -15.37
N PRO A 159 -5.74 -1.80 -15.09
CA PRO A 159 -5.58 -0.78 -16.12
C PRO A 159 -4.23 -0.91 -16.83
N LYS A 160 -4.22 -0.72 -18.16
CA LYS A 160 -3.00 -0.86 -19.00
C LYS A 160 -1.79 -0.08 -18.47
N TRP A 161 -1.99 1.16 -18.03
CA TRP A 161 -0.91 2.00 -17.50
C TRP A 161 -0.21 1.39 -16.27
N VAL A 162 -0.93 0.61 -15.45
CA VAL A 162 -0.34 -0.10 -14.28
C VAL A 162 0.54 -1.25 -14.75
N THR A 163 0.04 -2.02 -15.72
CA THR A 163 0.80 -3.15 -16.29
C THR A 163 2.06 -2.69 -17.00
N GLU A 164 2.01 -1.57 -17.74
CA GLU A 164 3.16 -1.00 -18.44
C GLU A 164 4.26 -0.56 -17.47
N ILE A 165 3.90 0.18 -16.41
CA ILE A 165 4.86 0.58 -15.36
C ILE A 165 5.42 -0.65 -14.63
N GLY A 166 4.58 -1.65 -14.34
CA GLY A 166 4.97 -2.86 -13.63
C GLY A 166 5.91 -3.79 -14.41
N GLN A 167 5.91 -3.70 -15.74
CA GLN A 167 6.77 -4.48 -16.63
C GLN A 167 8.22 -3.98 -16.66
N HIS A 168 8.46 -2.72 -16.32
CA HIS A 168 9.82 -2.17 -16.27
C HIS A 168 10.59 -2.74 -15.08
N GLN A 169 11.39 -3.77 -15.34
CA GLN A 169 12.32 -4.34 -14.37
C GLN A 169 13.70 -3.70 -14.51
N VAL A 170 14.07 -2.90 -13.51
CA VAL A 170 15.42 -2.32 -13.41
C VAL A 170 16.47 -3.42 -13.20
N PHE A 171 16.12 -4.44 -12.42
CA PHE A 171 16.95 -5.62 -12.20
C PHE A 171 16.45 -6.74 -13.12
N LYS A 172 17.23 -7.08 -14.14
CA LYS A 172 17.05 -8.35 -14.87
C LYS A 172 17.55 -9.48 -13.97
N LYS A 173 16.81 -10.58 -13.91
CA LYS A 173 17.30 -11.82 -13.30
C LYS A 173 18.47 -12.38 -14.08
#